data_AF-A0A7Y0L5Y7-F1
#
_entry.id   AF-A0A7Y0L5Y7-F1
#
_cell.length_a   1.000
_cell.length_b   1.000
_cell.length_c   1.000
_cell.angle_alpha   90.00
_cell.angle_beta   90.00
_cell.angle_gamma   90.00
#
_symmetry.space_group_name_H-M   'P 1'
#
loop_
_entity.id
_entity.type
_entity.pdbx_description
1 polymer ?
#
loop_
_entity_poly.entity_id
_entity_poly.type
_entity_poly.pdbx_seq_one_letter_code
_entity_poly.pdbx_strand_id
1 'polypeptide(L)' 'MRSIRTASEYRSIIEQIKQLKHRMWMLAAQRGNLDPEVIRLSQEIDEHIVSVQMYWRAQSGNESMIG' A
#
# COMPACT_ATOMS: atom_id res chain seq x y z
N MET A 1 0.80 10.65 5.91
CA MET A 1 1.52 9.73 5.00
C MET A 1 2.81 9.24 5.67
N ARG A 2 2.94 7.94 5.94
CA ARG A 2 4.13 7.37 6.60
C ARG A 2 5.19 7.03 5.57
N SER A 3 6.40 7.58 5.71
CA SER A 3 7.53 7.26 4.82
C SER A 3 8.19 5.94 5.22
N ILE A 4 8.50 5.09 4.24
CA ILE A 4 9.23 3.83 4.41
C ILE A 4 10.72 4.14 4.38
N ARG A 5 11.48 3.69 5.37
CA ARG A 5 12.93 3.98 5.48
C ARG A 5 13.78 2.74 5.30
N THR A 6 13.21 1.55 5.47
CA THR A 6 13.95 0.29 5.45
C THR A 6 13.26 -0.76 4.58
N ALA A 7 14.05 -1.71 4.07
CA ALA A 7 13.53 -2.87 3.35
C ALA A 7 12.60 -3.77 4.21
N SER A 8 12.77 -3.75 5.54
CA SER A 8 11.87 -4.46 6.45
C SER A 8 10.50 -3.78 6.55
N GLU A 9 10.48 -2.46 6.67
CA GLU A 9 9.24 -1.68 6.64
C GLU A 9 8.53 -1.82 5.29
N TYR A 10 9.28 -1.80 4.19
CA TYR A 10 8.74 -2.06 2.85
C TYR A 10 7.99 -3.40 2.80
N ARG A 11 8.64 -4.49 3.21
CA ARG A 11 8.02 -5.82 3.23
C ARG A 11 6.77 -5.87 4.13
N SER A 12 6.84 -5.25 5.30
CA SER A 12 5.70 -5.17 6.22
C SER A 12 4.51 -4.45 5.60
N ILE A 13 4.73 -3.30 4.93
CA ILE A 13 3.65 -2.57 4.25
C ILE A 13 3.08 -3.36 3.07
N ILE A 14 3.90 -4.09 2.31
CA ILE A 14 3.40 -4.97 1.24
C ILE A 14 2.46 -6.04 1.80
N GLU A 15 2.81 -6.67 2.93
CA GLU A 15 1.92 -7.66 3.56
C GLU A 15 0.63 -7.02 4.11
N GLN A 16 0.71 -5.81 4.67
CA GLN A 16 -0.48 -5.06 5.09
C GLN A 16 -1.41 -4.78 3.91
N ILE A 17 -0.89 -4.34 2.76
CA ILE A 17 -1.67 -4.14 1.53
C ILE A 17 -2.40 -5.43 1.13
N LYS A 18 -1.73 -6.58 1.17
CA LYS A 18 -2.35 -7.88 0.81
C LYS A 18 -3.51 -8.22 1.75
N GLN A 19 -3.32 -8.05 3.05
CA GLN A 19 -4.35 -8.31 4.06
C GLN A 19 -5.55 -7.38 3.90
N LEU A 20 -5.30 -6.08 3.71
CA LEU A 20 -6.35 -5.08 3.46
C LEU A 20 -7.13 -5.39 2.18
N LYS A 21 -6.45 -5.75 1.09
CA LYS A 21 -7.11 -6.16 -0.16
C LYS A 21 -8.01 -7.36 0.02
N HIS A 22 -7.56 -8.38 0.76
CA HIS A 22 -8.37 -9.56 1.03
C HIS A 22 -9.61 -9.20 1.85
N ARG A 23 -9.45 -8.41 2.92
CA ARG A 23 -10.57 -7.93 3.74
C ARG A 23 -11.56 -7.08 2.94
N MET A 24 -11.06 -6.17 2.11
CA MET A 24 -11.88 -5.31 1.26
C MET A 24 -12.70 -6.15 0.27
N TRP A 25 -12.11 -7.17 -0.36
CA TRP A 25 -12.81 -8.07 -1.26
C TRP A 25 -13.94 -8.84 -0.57
N MET A 26 -13.66 -9.38 0.63
CA MET A 26 -14.68 -10.06 1.44
C MET A 26 -15.84 -9.13 1.81
N LEU A 27 -15.55 -7.90 2.24
CA LEU A 27 -16.58 -6.92 2.59
C LEU A 27 -17.38 -6.44 1.38
N ALA A 28 -16.72 -6.20 0.25
CA ALA A 28 -17.37 -5.83 -1.01
C ALA A 28 -18.34 -6.92 -1.50
N ALA A 29 -17.97 -8.19 -1.36
CA ALA A 29 -18.83 -9.31 -1.70
C ALA A 29 -20.08 -9.40 -0.79
N GLN A 30 -19.96 -8.99 0.47
CA GLN A 30 -21.05 -9.06 1.45
C GLN A 30 -21.97 -7.83 1.46
N ARG A 31 -21.40 -6.65 1.25
CA ARG A 31 -22.06 -5.35 1.49
C ARG A 31 -22.10 -4.43 0.28
N GLY A 32 -21.39 -4.79 -0.80
CA GLY A 32 -21.29 -4.02 -2.02
C GLY A 32 -20.11 -3.05 -2.03
N ASN A 33 -19.71 -2.62 -3.24
CA ASN A 33 -18.54 -1.77 -3.45
C ASN A 33 -18.69 -0.34 -2.92
N LEU A 34 -19.93 0.12 -2.72
CA LEU A 34 -20.23 1.46 -2.22
C LEU A 34 -20.41 1.50 -0.69
N ASP A 35 -20.22 0.37 -0.01
CA ASP A 35 -20.21 0.32 1.44
C ASP A 35 -19.11 1.26 1.99
N PRO A 36 -19.40 2.11 2.99
CA PRO A 36 -18.41 3.06 3.53
C PRO A 36 -17.14 2.39 4.06
N GLU A 37 -17.22 1.17 4.60
CA GLU A 37 -16.05 0.42 5.08
C GLU A 37 -15.18 -0.06 3.92
N VAL A 38 -15.79 -0.49 2.82
CA VAL A 38 -15.08 -0.87 1.58
C VAL A 38 -14.35 0.33 0.98
N ILE A 39 -15.02 1.48 0.89
CA ILE A 39 -14.42 2.73 0.40
C ILE A 39 -13.24 3.15 1.29
N ARG A 40 -13.42 3.10 2.62
CA ARG A 40 -12.36 3.44 3.58
C ARG A 40 -11.15 2.53 3.43
N LEU A 41 -11.36 1.22 3.25
CA LEU A 41 -10.27 0.27 3.02
C LEU A 41 -9.55 0.52 1.69
N SER A 42 -10.28 0.89 0.63
CA SER A 42 -9.66 1.28 -0.65
C SER A 42 -8.71 2.47 -0.46
N GLN A 43 -9.17 3.51 0.26
CA GLN A 43 -8.35 4.70 0.54
C GLN A 43 -7.10 4.35 1.37
N GLU A 44 -7.25 3.49 2.38
CA GLU A 44 -6.12 3.03 3.20
C GLU A 44 -5.08 2.24 2.37
N ILE A 45 -5.54 1.40 1.44
CA ILE A 45 -4.66 0.70 0.49
C ILE A 45 -3.92 1.69 -0.40
N ASP A 46 -4.60 2.71 -0.93
CA ASP A 46 -3.98 3.73 -1.78
C ASP A 46 -2.88 4.50 -1.05
N GLU A 47 -3.10 4.86 0.21
CA GLU A 47 -2.08 5.52 1.04
C GLU A 47 -0.81 4.65 1.19
N HIS A 48 -0.98 3.35 1.42
CA HIS A 48 0.15 2.42 1.49
C HIS A 48 0.87 2.25 0.15
N ILE A 49 0.13 2.20 -0.97
CA ILE A 49 0.70 2.13 -2.31
C ILE A 49 1.57 3.35 -2.60
N VAL A 50 1.10 4.55 -2.25
CA VAL A 50 1.89 5.79 -2.42
C VAL A 50 3.20 5.71 -1.63
N SER A 51 3.17 5.26 -0.38
CA SER A 51 4.38 5.07 0.44
C SER A 51 5.37 4.08 -0.20
N VAL A 52 4.88 2.97 -0.75
CA VAL A 52 5.68 1.96 -1.47
C VAL A 52 6.31 2.55 -2.73
N GLN A 53 5.55 3.31 -3.51
CA GLN A 53 6.05 3.96 -4.73
C GLN A 53 7.13 5.01 -4.43
N MET A 54 6.95 5.81 -3.38
CA MET A 54 7.96 6.79 -2.96
C MET A 54 9.27 6.12 -2.56
N TYR A 55 9.19 5.02 -1.79
CA TYR A 55 10.37 4.24 -1.43
C TYR A 55 11.12 3.70 -2.65
N TRP A 56 10.38 3.12 -3.60
CA TRP A 56 10.98 2.57 -4.82
C TRP A 56 11.65 3.64 -5.68
N ARG A 57 11.03 4.83 -5.80
CA ARG A 57 11.63 5.98 -6.51
C ARG A 57 12.92 6.46 -5.85
N ALA A 58 12.95 6.53 -4.52
CA ALA A 58 14.16 6.91 -3.79
C ALA A 58 15.29 5.90 -3.98
N GLN A 59 14.97 4.60 -4.07
CA GLN A 59 15.96 3.54 -4.27
C GLN A 59 16.49 3.48 -5.71
N SER A 60 15.62 3.57 -6.72
CA SER A 60 16.00 3.55 -8.15
C SER A 60 16.73 4.82 -8.60
N GLY A 61 16.42 5.98 -8.00
CA GLY A 61 17.19 7.21 -8.21
C GLY A 61 18.62 7.14 -7.67
N ASN A 62 18.87 6.30 -6.66
CA ASN A 62 20.20 6.11 -6.08
C ASN A 62 21.08 5.18 -6.94
N GLU A 63 20.50 4.21 -7.64
CA GLU A 63 21.21 3.35 -8.60
C GLU A 63 21.65 4.12 -9.86
N SER A 64 20.94 5.19 -10.23
CA SER A 64 21.25 6.01 -11.42
C SER A 64 22.42 6.99 -11.24
N MET A 65 22.92 7.18 -10.01
CA MET A 65 24.07 8.07 -9.72
C MET A 65 25.38 7.32 -9.45
N ILE A 66 25.37 5.98 -9.47
CA ILE A 66 26.55 5.12 -9.25
C ILE A 66 26.96 4.39 -10.55
N GLY A 67 26.22 4.60 -11.65
CA GLY A 67 26.49 4.05 -12.98
C GLY A 67 27.34 4.96 -13.87
#